data_AF-A0A9X4R3P8-F1
#
_entry.id   AF-A0A9X4R3P8-F1
#
_cell.length_a   1.000
_cell.length_b   1.000
_cell.length_c   1.000
_cell.angle_alpha   90.00
_cell.angle_beta   90.00
_cell.angle_gamma   90.00
#
_symmetry.space_group_name_H-M   'P 1'
#
loop_
_entity.id
_entity.type
_entity.pdbx_description
1 polymer ?
#
loop_
_entity_poly.entity_id
_entity_poly.type
_entity_poly.pdbx_seq_one_letter_code
_entity_poly.pdbx_strand_id
1 'polypeptide(L)'
;MKPPSKSRGFQRCLHMRKQRDVEGQQCELPVLIERQQWKLWLAGVMLAVGGAGLLMPDGIGRTLDAPGVAVQFGAMVLCFVSLGWAANAVRCKHCGLRIVMFAISCQSVGQWLHWLLTVKRCPKCGSDHARRQP
;
A
#
# COMPACT_ATOMS: atom_id res chain seq x y z
N MET A 1 -38.04 -3.02 -10.29
CA MET A 1 -36.57 -2.86 -10.41
C MET A 1 -35.92 -3.36 -9.13
N LYS A 2 -35.01 -4.35 -9.21
CA LYS A 2 -34.41 -5.06 -8.06
C LYS A 2 -33.07 -4.39 -7.73
N PRO A 3 -32.83 -3.87 -6.51
CA PRO A 3 -31.59 -3.18 -6.19
C PRO A 3 -30.40 -4.16 -6.24
N PRO A 4 -29.22 -3.71 -6.74
CA PRO A 4 -28.06 -4.57 -6.85
C PRO A 4 -27.54 -5.00 -5.48
N SER A 5 -27.40 -6.31 -5.32
CA SER A 5 -26.89 -7.06 -4.15
C SER A 5 -25.40 -6.75 -3.83
N LYS A 6 -25.05 -5.50 -3.54
CA LYS A 6 -23.68 -5.06 -3.21
C LYS A 6 -23.40 -4.93 -1.70
N SER A 7 -24.41 -5.07 -0.85
CA SER A 7 -24.32 -4.81 0.60
C SER A 7 -23.84 -5.97 1.47
N ARG A 8 -23.85 -7.22 0.97
CA ARG A 8 -23.48 -8.39 1.80
C ARG A 8 -21.99 -8.47 2.15
N GLY A 9 -21.11 -7.86 1.34
CA GLY A 9 -19.68 -7.80 1.64
C GLY A 9 -19.35 -6.87 2.81
N PHE A 10 -20.09 -5.77 2.96
CA PHE A 10 -19.80 -4.72 3.94
C PHE A 10 -20.16 -5.13 5.38
N GLN A 11 -21.26 -5.86 5.56
CA GLN A 11 -21.64 -6.38 6.90
C GLN A 11 -20.63 -7.39 7.45
N ARG A 12 -19.96 -8.16 6.58
CA ARG A 12 -18.93 -9.12 7.01
C ARG A 12 -17.66 -8.44 7.55
N CYS A 13 -17.36 -7.21 7.10
CA CYS A 13 -16.24 -6.41 7.63
C CYS A 13 -16.53 -5.83 9.01
N LEU A 14 -17.79 -5.50 9.32
CA LEU A 14 -18.20 -4.94 10.61
C LEU A 14 -18.11 -5.96 11.76
N HIS A 15 -18.38 -7.24 11.49
CA HIS A 15 -18.32 -8.29 12.54
C HIS A 15 -16.89 -8.64 13.00
N MET A 16 -15.86 -8.35 12.20
CA MET A 16 -14.45 -8.57 12.54
C MET A 16 -13.87 -7.50 13.48
N ARG A 17 -14.64 -6.47 13.85
CA ARG A 17 -14.16 -5.35 14.67
C ARG A 17 -14.05 -5.68 16.17
N LYS A 18 -14.71 -6.74 16.66
CA LYS A 18 -14.88 -6.99 18.10
C LYS A 18 -13.81 -7.88 18.77
N GLN A 19 -12.71 -8.21 18.09
CA GLN A 19 -11.72 -9.20 18.60
C GLN A 19 -10.30 -8.66 18.84
N ARG A 20 -10.07 -7.35 18.93
CA ARG A 20 -8.70 -6.79 18.87
C ARG A 20 -8.21 -6.00 20.08
N ASP A 21 -8.70 -6.33 21.27
CA ASP A 21 -8.23 -5.77 22.55
C ASP A 21 -7.33 -6.77 23.30
N VAL A 22 -6.27 -7.28 22.64
CA VAL A 22 -5.20 -8.02 23.34
C VAL A 22 -3.88 -7.32 23.06
N GLU A 23 -3.44 -6.62 24.09
CA GLU A 23 -2.26 -5.77 24.22
C GLU A 23 -0.93 -6.49 23.91
N GLY A 24 0.04 -5.70 23.44
CA GLY A 24 1.41 -5.89 23.92
C GLY A 24 2.36 -6.77 23.10
N GLN A 25 2.39 -6.69 21.77
CA GLN A 25 3.51 -7.29 21.03
C GLN A 25 4.04 -6.38 19.92
N GLN A 26 5.11 -5.67 20.29
CA GLN A 26 5.95 -4.82 19.46
C GLN A 26 6.25 -5.45 18.09
N CYS A 27 6.27 -4.56 17.11
CA CYS A 27 6.30 -4.81 15.68
C CYS A 27 7.61 -5.46 15.22
N GLU A 28 7.69 -6.79 15.30
CA GLU A 28 8.53 -7.52 14.35
C GLU A 28 7.80 -7.55 13.00
N LEU A 29 8.06 -6.50 12.22
CA LEU A 29 7.71 -6.34 10.81
C LEU A 29 8.68 -7.04 9.79
N PRO A 30 9.66 -7.92 10.12
CA PRO A 30 10.72 -8.23 9.15
C PRO A 30 10.36 -9.30 8.10
N VAL A 31 9.56 -10.30 8.43
CA VAL A 31 9.61 -11.55 7.65
C VAL A 31 8.85 -11.49 6.31
N LEU A 32 7.83 -10.63 6.19
CA LEU A 32 7.08 -10.48 4.94
C LEU A 32 7.83 -9.62 3.91
N ILE A 33 8.64 -8.69 4.39
CA ILE A 33 9.25 -7.65 3.56
C ILE A 33 10.57 -8.13 3.00
N GLU A 34 11.33 -8.98 3.69
CA GLU A 34 12.73 -9.30 3.36
C GLU A 34 12.99 -9.63 1.88
N ARG A 35 12.12 -10.43 1.23
CA ARG A 35 12.28 -10.77 -0.20
C ARG A 35 11.68 -9.75 -1.19
N GLN A 36 10.92 -8.78 -0.70
CA GLN A 36 10.31 -7.69 -1.49
C GLN A 36 10.84 -6.30 -1.09
N GLN A 37 11.81 -6.22 -0.17
CA GLN A 37 12.43 -4.98 0.28
C GLN A 37 12.98 -4.21 -0.91
N TRP A 38 13.63 -4.87 -1.86
CA TRP A 38 14.20 -4.21 -3.04
C TRP A 38 13.13 -3.51 -3.89
N LYS A 39 11.91 -4.06 -3.99
CA LYS A 39 10.81 -3.42 -4.76
C LYS A 39 10.26 -2.22 -4.02
N LEU A 40 10.13 -2.32 -2.70
CA LEU A 40 9.67 -1.23 -1.85
C LEU A 40 10.70 -0.09 -1.80
N TRP A 41 11.99 -0.42 -1.71
CA TRP A 41 13.08 0.54 -1.82
C TRP A 41 13.07 1.24 -3.17
N LEU A 42 12.95 0.49 -4.28
CA LEU A 42 12.92 1.08 -5.62
C LEU A 42 11.70 1.98 -5.80
N ALA A 43 10.53 1.58 -5.29
CA ALA A 43 9.34 2.42 -5.30
C ALA A 43 9.52 3.67 -4.43
N GLY A 44 10.13 3.55 -3.24
CA GLY A 44 10.43 4.65 -2.35
C GLY A 44 11.42 5.66 -2.96
N VAL A 45 12.47 5.18 -3.62
CA VAL A 45 13.42 6.03 -4.36
C VAL A 45 12.72 6.75 -5.50
N MET A 46 11.91 6.07 -6.31
CA MET A 46 11.17 6.73 -7.38
C MET A 46 10.18 7.77 -6.86
N LEU A 47 9.52 7.48 -5.73
CA LEU A 47 8.63 8.43 -5.08
C LEU A 47 9.39 9.64 -4.54
N ALA A 48 10.57 9.45 -3.95
CA ALA A 48 11.42 10.53 -3.47
C ALA A 48 11.93 11.42 -4.60
N VAL A 49 12.37 10.82 -5.71
CA VAL A 49 12.80 11.56 -6.92
C VAL A 49 11.62 12.33 -7.53
N GLY A 50 10.45 11.71 -7.67
CA GLY A 50 9.23 12.39 -8.14
C GLY A 50 8.80 13.51 -7.20
N GLY A 51 8.86 13.29 -5.88
CA GLY A 51 8.57 14.30 -4.87
C GLY A 51 9.52 15.50 -4.94
N ALA A 52 10.83 15.26 -5.06
CA ALA A 52 11.81 16.32 -5.26
C ALA A 52 11.54 17.10 -6.55
N GLY A 53 11.16 16.40 -7.62
CA GLY A 53 10.69 16.99 -8.89
C GLY A 53 9.53 17.96 -8.74
N LEU A 54 8.56 17.62 -7.89
CA LEU A 54 7.40 18.48 -7.62
C LEU A 54 7.72 19.68 -6.72
N LEU A 55 8.70 19.55 -5.81
CA LEU A 55 9.08 20.61 -4.87
C LEU A 55 9.99 21.66 -5.52
N MET A 56 10.80 21.28 -6.51
CA MET A 56 11.79 22.15 -7.15
C MET A 56 11.73 22.08 -8.69
N PRO A 57 10.59 22.43 -9.32
CA PRO A 57 10.41 22.30 -10.77
C PRO A 57 11.39 23.20 -11.56
N ASP A 58 11.70 24.40 -11.07
CA ASP A 58 12.59 25.34 -11.76
C ASP A 58 14.06 24.89 -11.77
N GLY A 59 14.51 24.24 -10.69
CA GLY A 59 15.88 23.74 -10.59
C GLY A 59 16.14 22.61 -11.58
N ILE A 60 15.19 21.68 -11.68
CA ILE A 60 15.27 20.53 -12.59
C ILE A 60 14.95 20.94 -14.04
N GLY A 61 14.05 21.90 -14.25
CA GLY A 61 13.75 22.44 -15.58
C GLY A 61 14.97 23.09 -16.24
N ARG A 62 15.77 23.85 -15.47
CA ARG A 62 17.00 24.47 -15.97
C ARG A 62 18.09 23.47 -16.34
N THR A 63 18.23 22.37 -15.61
CA THR A 63 19.25 21.35 -15.91
C THR A 63 18.89 20.48 -17.11
N LEU A 64 17.59 20.28 -17.35
CA LEU A 64 17.07 19.48 -18.46
C LEU A 64 16.69 20.31 -19.70
N ASP A 65 16.86 21.64 -19.65
CA ASP A 65 16.38 22.60 -20.66
C ASP A 65 14.90 22.36 -21.04
N ALA A 66 14.09 22.02 -20.04
CA ALA A 66 12.70 21.63 -20.20
C ALA A 66 11.77 22.64 -19.52
N PRO A 67 10.58 22.91 -20.09
CA PRO A 67 9.61 23.80 -19.46
C PRO A 67 9.17 23.22 -18.12
N GLY A 68 9.15 24.04 -17.06
CA GLY A 68 8.84 23.60 -15.69
C GLY A 68 7.49 22.87 -15.58
N VAL A 69 6.52 23.24 -16.41
CA VAL A 69 5.22 22.54 -16.51
C VAL A 69 5.39 21.07 -16.93
N ALA A 70 6.26 20.79 -17.91
CA ALA A 70 6.51 19.41 -18.35
C ALA A 70 7.20 18.59 -17.26
N VAL A 71 8.14 19.19 -16.52
CA VAL A 71 8.81 18.55 -15.37
C VAL A 71 7.78 18.22 -14.29
N GLN A 72 6.86 19.15 -13.98
CA GLN A 72 5.84 18.96 -12.97
C GLN A 72 4.86 17.83 -13.33
N PHE A 73 4.39 17.79 -14.59
CA PHE A 73 3.55 16.68 -15.07
C PHE A 73 4.29 15.34 -15.05
N GLY A 74 5.55 15.31 -15.48
CA GLY A 74 6.38 14.11 -15.46
C GLY A 74 6.58 13.58 -14.04
N ALA A 75 6.89 14.46 -13.10
CA ALA A 75 7.05 14.12 -11.68
C ALA A 75 5.74 13.61 -11.06
N MET A 76 4.60 14.22 -11.41
CA MET A 76 3.28 13.78 -10.95
C MET A 76 2.95 12.37 -11.44
N VAL A 77 3.15 12.09 -12.73
CA VAL A 77 2.95 10.76 -13.32
C VAL A 77 3.87 9.73 -12.65
N LEU A 78 5.14 10.08 -12.45
CA LEU A 78 6.11 9.21 -11.77
C LEU A 78 5.65 8.84 -10.35
N CYS A 79 5.13 9.81 -9.58
CA CYS A 79 4.57 9.58 -8.24
C CYS A 79 3.37 8.62 -8.28
N PHE A 80 2.42 8.82 -9.20
CA PHE A 80 1.25 7.93 -9.32
C PHE A 80 1.64 6.52 -9.76
N VAL A 81 2.56 6.39 -10.72
CA VAL A 81 3.05 5.09 -11.21
C VAL A 81 3.80 4.35 -10.10
N SER A 82 4.69 5.02 -9.38
CA SER A 82 5.43 4.42 -8.26
C SER A 82 4.51 3.98 -7.13
N LEU A 83 3.50 4.79 -6.75
CA LEU A 83 2.47 4.39 -5.78
C LEU A 83 1.65 3.20 -6.26
N GLY A 84 1.18 3.23 -7.52
CA GLY A 84 0.42 2.13 -8.11
C GLY A 84 1.22 0.83 -8.17
N TRP A 85 2.51 0.93 -8.45
CA TRP A 85 3.43 -0.19 -8.45
C TRP A 85 3.70 -0.72 -7.03
N ALA A 86 3.97 0.17 -6.06
CA ALA A 86 4.13 -0.19 -4.65
C ALA A 86 2.89 -0.89 -4.09
N ALA A 87 1.69 -0.34 -4.34
CA ALA A 87 0.42 -0.94 -3.93
C ALA A 87 0.20 -2.31 -4.58
N ASN A 88 0.67 -2.50 -5.83
CA ASN A 88 0.63 -3.78 -6.51
C ASN A 88 1.71 -4.76 -6.03
N ALA A 89 2.82 -4.29 -5.47
CA ALA A 89 3.87 -5.15 -4.93
C ALA A 89 3.41 -5.87 -3.65
N VAL A 90 2.60 -5.20 -2.83
CA VAL A 90 2.06 -5.73 -1.57
C VAL A 90 0.92 -6.73 -1.84
N ARG A 91 1.31 -7.97 -2.18
CA ARG A 91 0.40 -9.10 -2.44
C ARG A 91 0.72 -10.29 -1.54
N CYS A 92 -0.32 -10.97 -1.07
CA CYS A 92 -0.17 -12.24 -0.38
C CYS A 92 0.34 -13.32 -1.36
N LYS A 93 1.42 -14.02 -1.01
CA LYS A 93 2.00 -15.08 -1.85
C LYS A 93 1.14 -16.35 -1.95
N HIS A 94 0.28 -16.62 -0.95
CA HIS A 94 -0.56 -17.82 -0.94
C HIS A 94 -1.83 -17.65 -1.77
N CYS A 95 -2.55 -16.54 -1.59
CA CYS A 95 -3.85 -16.33 -2.23
C CYS A 95 -3.87 -15.23 -3.30
N GLY A 96 -2.75 -14.52 -3.51
CA GLY A 96 -2.64 -13.42 -4.49
C GLY A 96 -3.40 -12.15 -4.10
N LEU A 97 -3.97 -12.07 -2.90
CA LEU A 97 -4.74 -10.91 -2.47
C LEU A 97 -3.86 -9.65 -2.40
N ARG A 98 -4.32 -8.57 -3.03
CA ARG A 98 -3.73 -7.22 -2.92
C ARG A 98 -4.17 -6.60 -1.59
N ILE A 99 -3.30 -6.63 -0.58
CA ILE A 99 -3.64 -6.24 0.79
C ILE A 99 -4.01 -4.76 0.86
N VAL A 100 -3.29 -3.91 0.14
CA VAL A 100 -3.55 -2.46 0.09
C VAL A 100 -4.92 -2.16 -0.49
N MET A 101 -5.28 -2.79 -1.61
CA MET A 101 -6.62 -2.59 -2.20
C MET A 101 -7.73 -3.12 -1.30
N PHE A 102 -7.49 -4.24 -0.62
CA PHE A 102 -8.43 -4.74 0.39
C PHE A 102 -8.61 -3.72 1.52
N ALA A 103 -7.52 -3.16 2.05
CA ALA A 103 -7.55 -2.13 3.09
C ALA A 103 -8.35 -0.91 2.66
N ILE A 104 -8.06 -0.35 1.48
CA ILE A 104 -8.76 0.83 0.94
C ILE A 104 -10.25 0.54 0.73
N SER A 105 -10.60 -0.67 0.30
CA SER A 105 -12.01 -1.05 0.05
C SER A 105 -12.81 -1.33 1.32
N CYS A 106 -12.16 -1.70 2.42
CA CYS A 106 -12.82 -2.18 3.64
C CYS A 106 -12.65 -1.25 4.85
N GLN A 107 -11.66 -0.35 4.83
CA GLN A 107 -11.34 0.56 5.94
C GLN A 107 -11.59 2.02 5.55
N SER A 108 -11.83 2.87 6.55
CA SER A 108 -11.96 4.31 6.33
C SER A 108 -10.61 4.95 6.00
N VAL A 109 -10.64 6.11 5.32
CA VAL A 109 -9.45 6.85 4.83
C VAL A 109 -8.43 7.16 5.94
N GLY A 110 -8.86 7.32 7.20
CA GLY A 110 -7.94 7.55 8.32
C GLY A 110 -7.38 6.27 8.97
N GLN A 111 -8.03 5.12 8.80
CA GLN A 111 -7.66 3.90 9.53
C GLN A 111 -7.03 2.82 8.67
N TRP A 112 -7.15 2.89 7.33
CA TRP A 112 -6.60 1.87 6.45
C TRP A 112 -5.07 1.74 6.60
N LEU A 113 -4.35 2.85 6.78
CA LEU A 113 -2.89 2.83 6.91
C LEU A 113 -2.46 2.18 8.24
N HIS A 114 -3.07 2.58 9.36
CA HIS A 114 -2.84 1.95 10.65
C HIS A 114 -3.18 0.45 10.61
N TRP A 115 -4.29 0.10 9.95
CA TRP A 115 -4.65 -1.31 9.72
C TRP A 115 -3.58 -2.05 8.90
N LEU A 116 -3.07 -1.43 7.83
CA LEU A 116 -2.04 -2.00 6.96
C LEU A 116 -0.73 -2.27 7.71
N LEU A 117 -0.38 -1.38 8.66
CA LEU A 117 0.82 -1.52 9.49
C LEU A 117 0.65 -2.54 10.63
N THR A 118 -0.58 -2.81 11.06
CA THR A 118 -0.88 -3.73 12.17
C THR A 118 -1.28 -5.14 11.73
N VAL A 119 -1.63 -5.33 10.45
CA VAL A 119 -2.12 -6.62 9.94
C VAL A 119 -0.97 -7.63 9.78
N LYS A 120 -0.91 -8.63 10.68
CA LYS A 120 0.08 -9.72 10.63
C LYS A 120 -0.32 -10.89 9.72
N ARG A 121 -1.63 -11.14 9.57
CA ARG A 121 -2.20 -12.28 8.84
C ARG A 121 -3.00 -11.84 7.62
N CYS A 122 -2.95 -12.63 6.54
CA CYS A 122 -3.80 -12.36 5.39
C CYS A 122 -5.29 -12.53 5.74
N PRO A 123 -6.17 -11.53 5.53
CA PRO A 123 -7.57 -11.61 5.92
C PRO A 123 -8.40 -12.61 5.08
N LYS A 124 -7.88 -13.04 3.92
CA LYS A 124 -8.57 -13.98 3.03
C LYS A 124 -8.23 -15.44 3.31
N CYS A 125 -6.95 -15.78 3.45
CA CYS A 125 -6.51 -17.17 3.63
C CYS A 125 -6.08 -17.51 5.06
N GLY A 126 -5.97 -16.52 5.96
CA GLY A 126 -5.54 -16.75 7.34
C GLY A 126 -4.10 -17.24 7.50
N SER A 127 -3.36 -17.46 6.40
CA SER A 127 -1.98 -17.91 6.43
C SER A 127 -1.13 -16.89 7.16
N ASP A 128 -0.64 -17.29 8.33
CA ASP A 128 0.33 -16.55 9.11
C ASP A 128 1.66 -16.70 8.39
N HIS A 129 2.10 -15.64 7.72
CA HIS A 129 3.35 -15.66 6.96
C HIS A 129 4.59 -15.86 7.87
N ALA A 130 4.40 -15.79 9.19
CA ALA A 130 5.41 -16.11 10.20
C ALA A 130 5.68 -17.61 10.39
N ARG A 131 4.87 -18.53 9.83
CA ARG A 131 5.12 -19.98 9.91
C ARG A 131 5.65 -20.54 8.58
N ARG A 132 6.92 -20.25 8.30
CA ARG A 132 7.79 -21.20 7.58
C ARG A 132 8.92 -21.61 8.53
N GLN A 133 8.66 -22.63 9.33
CA GLN A 133 9.62 -23.71 9.61
C GLN A 133 9.42 -24.73 8.48
N PRO A 134 10.43 -25.49 8.02
CA PRO A 134 11.68 -25.87 8.72
C PRO A 134 12.85 -24.92 8.52
#